data_AF-A0AAD5SNS7-F1
#
_entry.id   AF-A0AAD5SNS7-F1
#
_cell.length_a   1.000
_cell.length_b   1.000
_cell.length_c   1.000
_cell.angle_alpha   90.00
_cell.angle_beta   90.00
_cell.angle_gamma   90.00
#
_symmetry.space_group_name_H-M   'P 1'
#
loop_
_entity.id
_entity.type
_entity.pdbx_description
1 polymer ?
#
loop_
_entity_poly.entity_id
_entity_poly.type
_entity_poly.pdbx_seq_one_letter_code
_entity_poly.pdbx_strand_id
1 'polypeptide(L)' 'FQHVNEDLTTECLDADFVIIEGMGRAIHTNFNVRFTVDCLKIAVFKNPQVAADLGASMYDGIRIFEQAQVLTP' A
#
# COMPACT_ATOMS: atom_id res chain seq x y z
N PHE A 1 5.83 -5.47 3.42
CA PHE A 1 5.41 -6.12 4.68
C PHE A 1 6.64 -6.53 5.48
N GLN A 2 6.61 -6.41 6.81
CA GLN A 2 7.71 -6.90 7.66
C GLN A 2 7.43 -8.30 8.23
N HIS A 3 6.18 -8.59 8.57
CA HIS A 3 5.77 -9.89 9.12
C HIS A 3 4.41 -10.30 8.52
N VAL A 4 4.36 -11.48 7.90
CA VAL A 4 3.17 -12.15 7.36
C VAL A 4 3.30 -13.64 7.66
N ASN A 5 2.20 -14.40 7.68
CA ASN A 5 2.27 -15.85 7.87
C ASN A 5 2.80 -16.54 6.61
N GLU A 6 3.31 -17.76 6.80
CA GLU A 6 3.89 -18.58 5.75
C GLU A 6 2.85 -18.97 4.68
N ASP A 7 1.63 -19.32 5.10
CA ASP A 7 0.56 -19.69 4.15
C ASP A 7 0.26 -18.55 3.18
N LEU A 8 0.12 -17.30 3.68
CA LEU A 8 -0.13 -16.15 2.81
C LEU A 8 1.03 -15.90 1.85
N THR A 9 2.26 -16.12 2.30
CA THR A 9 3.45 -15.98 1.44
C THR A 9 3.41 -17.01 0.30
N THR A 10 3.05 -18.25 0.62
CA THR A 10 2.94 -19.35 -0.34
C THR A 10 1.84 -19.10 -1.36
N GLU A 11 0.66 -18.68 -0.92
CA GLU A 11 -0.48 -18.37 -1.79
C GLU A 11 -0.26 -17.12 -2.67
N CYS A 12 0.75 -16.30 -2.36
CA CYS A 12 1.06 -15.08 -3.11
C CYS A 12 2.28 -15.24 -4.03
N LEU A 13 2.85 -16.44 -4.20
CA LEU A 13 4.07 -16.66 -4.99
C LEU A 13 3.91 -16.30 -6.47
N ASP A 14 2.71 -16.49 -7.03
CA ASP A 14 2.36 -16.23 -8.43
C ASP A 14 1.50 -14.97 -8.60
N ALA A 15 1.25 -14.22 -7.53
CA ALA A 15 0.50 -12.98 -7.60
C ALA A 15 1.28 -11.94 -8.42
N ASP A 16 0.63 -11.34 -9.41
CA ASP A 16 1.19 -10.31 -10.31
C ASP A 16 0.63 -8.90 -10.02
N PHE A 17 -0.30 -8.80 -9.07
CA PHE A 17 -0.91 -7.55 -8.65
C PHE A 17 -1.29 -7.59 -7.17
N VAL A 18 -1.02 -6.49 -6.44
CA VAL A 18 -1.35 -6.37 -5.02
C VAL A 18 -2.21 -5.13 -4.74
N ILE A 19 -3.30 -5.32 -4.01
CA ILE A 19 -4.13 -4.23 -3.51
C ILE A 19 -3.91 -4.06 -2.02
N ILE A 20 -3.53 -2.84 -1.61
CA ILE A 20 -3.39 -2.48 -0.21
C ILE A 20 -4.55 -1.55 0.17
N GLU A 21 -5.44 -2.05 1.02
CA GLU A 21 -6.62 -1.31 1.46
C GLU A 21 -6.48 -0.76 2.89
N GLY A 22 -7.00 0.45 3.08
CA GLY A 22 -7.23 1.05 4.39
C GLY A 22 -6.05 1.86 4.93
N MET A 23 -6.35 2.83 5.78
CA MET A 23 -5.36 3.79 6.30
C MET A 23 -4.20 3.11 7.04
N GLY A 24 -4.45 2.08 7.83
CA GLY A 24 -3.39 1.39 8.59
C GLY A 24 -2.38 0.68 7.69
N ARG A 25 -2.83 0.08 6.57
CA ARG A 25 -1.94 -0.67 5.65
C ARG A 25 -1.40 0.23 4.55
N ALA A 26 -2.27 0.94 3.84
CA ALA A 26 -1.90 1.74 2.68
C ALA A 26 -1.20 3.05 3.06
N ILE A 27 -1.61 3.71 4.15
CA ILE A 27 -1.09 5.04 4.53
C ILE A 27 -0.03 4.93 5.63
N HIS A 28 -0.29 4.23 6.73
CA HIS A 28 0.64 4.24 7.87
C HIS A 28 1.89 3.38 7.64
N THR A 29 1.76 2.25 6.95
CA THR A 29 2.83 1.23 6.92
C THR A 29 3.43 0.99 5.54
N ASN A 30 2.67 1.20 4.46
CA ASN A 30 3.14 0.89 3.11
C ASN A 30 3.01 2.05 2.10
N PHE A 31 2.77 3.28 2.55
CA PHE A 31 2.55 4.42 1.64
C PHE A 31 3.69 4.60 0.63
N ASN A 32 4.93 4.54 1.10
CA ASN A 32 6.14 4.68 0.28
C ASN A 32 6.76 3.34 -0.15
N VAL A 33 6.16 2.20 0.22
CA VAL A 33 6.69 0.88 -0.16
C VAL A 33 6.42 0.64 -1.64
N ARG A 34 7.46 0.23 -2.36
CA ARG A 34 7.36 -0.27 -3.74
C ARG A 34 7.30 -1.78 -3.73
N PHE A 35 6.47 -2.35 -4.59
CA PHE A 35 6.32 -3.80 -4.75
C PHE A 35 7.00 -4.24 -6.06
N THR A 36 7.42 -5.51 -6.11
CA THR A 36 7.98 -6.15 -7.30
C THR A 36 6.92 -6.49 -8.35
N VAL A 37 5.65 -6.24 -8.02
CA VAL A 37 4.45 -6.44 -8.84
C VAL A 37 3.65 -5.14 -8.84
N ASP A 38 2.71 -5.01 -9.77
CA ASP A 38 1.87 -3.81 -9.83
C ASP A 38 1.09 -3.67 -8.52
N CYS A 39 0.92 -2.43 -8.06
CA CYS A 39 0.30 -2.15 -6.77
C CYS A 39 -0.78 -1.07 -6.87
N LEU A 40 -1.92 -1.31 -6.24
CA LEU A 40 -2.93 -0.29 -6.00
C LEU A 40 -3.13 -0.08 -4.49
N LYS A 41 -2.87 1.16 -4.04
CA LYS A 41 -3.15 1.61 -2.67
C LYS A 41 -4.46 2.40 -2.67
N ILE A 42 -5.42 1.93 -1.88
CA ILE A 42 -6.72 2.59 -1.70
C ILE A 42 -7.00 2.78 -0.22
N ALA A 43 -7.32 4.01 0.19
CA ALA A 43 -7.64 4.30 1.58
C ALA A 43 -8.39 5.63 1.71
N VAL A 44 -8.99 5.83 2.87
CA VAL A 44 -9.58 7.10 3.29
C VAL A 44 -8.83 7.57 4.54
N PHE A 45 -8.51 8.86 4.60
CA PHE A 45 -7.93 9.47 5.80
C PHE A 45 -8.95 9.50 6.94
N LYS A 46 -8.66 8.81 8.03
CA LYS A 46 -9.48 8.79 9.26
C LYS A 46 -8.84 9.54 10.43
N ASN A 47 -7.68 10.17 10.21
CA ASN A 47 -6.98 10.98 11.19
C ASN A 47 -6.61 12.33 10.55
N PRO A 48 -7.02 13.48 11.13
CA PRO A 48 -6.79 14.79 10.55
C PRO A 48 -5.31 15.20 10.52
N GLN A 49 -4.50 14.76 11.50
CA GLN A 49 -3.06 15.05 11.53
C GLN A 49 -2.35 14.35 10.37
N VAL A 50 -2.60 13.06 10.18
CA VAL A 50 -1.98 12.28 9.08
C VAL A 50 -2.43 12.79 7.72
N ALA A 51 -3.68 13.26 7.60
CA ALA A 51 -4.16 13.89 6.38
C ALA A 51 -3.37 15.17 6.08
N ALA A 52 -3.22 16.05 7.07
CA ALA A 52 -2.48 17.30 6.93
C ALA A 52 -1.00 17.07 6.59
N ASP A 53 -0.35 16.09 7.24
CA ASP A 53 1.05 15.73 6.98
C ASP A 53 1.28 15.27 5.53
N LEU A 54 0.23 14.76 4.87
CA LEU A 54 0.24 14.31 3.47
C LEU A 54 -0.47 15.29 2.51
N GLY A 55 -0.76 16.51 2.96
CA GLY A 55 -1.37 17.56 2.14
C GLY A 55 -2.83 17.30 1.75
N ALA A 56 -3.54 16.49 2.52
CA ALA A 56 -4.94 16.11 2.33
C ALA A 56 -5.82 16.55 3.52
N SER A 57 -7.14 16.40 3.37
CA SER A 57 -8.14 16.63 4.42
C SER A 57 -8.62 15.32 5.03
N MET A 58 -9.18 15.39 6.25
CA MET A 58 -9.87 14.25 6.83
C MET A 58 -11.01 13.79 5.92
N TYR A 59 -11.14 12.48 5.74
CA TYR A 59 -12.04 11.81 4.81
C TYR A 59 -11.73 11.93 3.32
N ASP A 60 -10.63 12.58 2.93
CA ASP A 60 -10.14 12.45 1.57
C ASP A 60 -9.74 11.00 1.28
N GLY A 61 -10.00 10.57 0.05
CA GLY A 61 -9.62 9.27 -0.46
C GLY A 61 -8.34 9.33 -1.27
N ILE A 62 -7.49 8.31 -1.13
CA ILE A 62 -6.37 8.07 -2.04
C ILE A 62 -6.67 6.90 -2.97
N ARG A 63 -6.18 7.02 -4.20
CA ARG A 63 -6.07 5.92 -5.18
C ARG A 63 -4.72 6.06 -5.88
N ILE A 64 -3.76 5.27 -5.47
CA ILE A 64 -2.38 5.36 -5.97
C ILE A 64 -2.06 4.05 -6.66
N PHE A 65 -1.92 4.10 -7.98
CA PHE A 65 -1.40 2.99 -8.76
C PHE A 65 0.10 3.16 -8.94
N GLU A 66 0.85 2.09 -8.73
CA GLU A 66 2.29 2.03 -8.91
C GLU A 66 2.64 0.81 -9.74
N GLN A 67 3.37 1.04 -10.83
CA GLN A 67 3.89 -0.06 -11.63
C GLN A 67 4.98 -0.81 -10.85
N ALA A 68 5.06 -2.11 -11.09
CA ALA A 68 6.06 -3.02 -10.55
C ALA A 68 7.48 -2.42 -10.63
N GLN A 69 8.19 -2.40 -9.50
CA GLN A 69 9.58 -2.02 -9.49
C GLN A 69 10.41 -3.17 -10.10
N VAL A 70 10.99 -2.91 -11.27
CA VAL A 70 12.01 -3.78 -11.84
C VAL A 70 13.23 -3.72 -10.93
N LEU A 71 13.58 -4.84 -10.31
CA LEU A 71 14.84 -4.99 -9.60
C LEU A 71 15.96 -4.96 -10.66
N THR A 72 16.63 -3.82 -10.82
CA THR A 72 17.93 -3.82 -11.52
C THR A 72 18.90 -4.70 -10.72
N PRO A 73 19.66 -5.60 -11.39
CA PRO A 73 20.65 -6.46 -10.74
C PRO A 73 21.69 -5.71 -9.93
#